data_AF-A0A1I3N6Y9-F1
#
_entry.id   AF-A0A1I3N6Y9-F1
#
_cell.length_a   1.000
_cell.length_b   1.000
_cell.length_c   1.000
_cell.angle_alpha   90.00
_cell.angle_beta   90.00
_cell.angle_gamma   90.00
#
_symmetry.space_group_name_H-M   'P 1'
#
loop_
_entity.id
_entity.type
_entity.pdbx_description
1 polymer ?
#
loop_
_entity_poly.entity_id
_entity_poly.type
_entity_poly.pdbx_seq_one_letter_code
_entity_poly.pdbx_strand_id
1 'polypeptide(L)'
;MSSPDEEPTKTPTTDKHEAEQEGKWMGRNWLGIAAVSILGLFLLALGMLQASGLVDVFAPIAETQTQQWAAFGVLVLIWIGLAGWSWSGITNSNWDG
;
A
#
# COMPACT_ATOMS: atom_id res chain seq x y z
N MET A 1 51.91 30.17 17.78
CA MET A 1 51.42 30.36 16.41
C MET A 1 51.11 28.99 15.84
N SER A 2 49.83 28.64 15.72
CA SER A 2 49.34 27.42 15.06
C SER A 2 48.39 27.86 13.96
N SER A 3 48.79 27.65 12.71
CA SER A 3 47.89 27.68 11.55
C SER A 3 47.54 26.23 11.19
N PRO A 4 46.56 25.96 10.31
CA PRO A 4 45.36 26.72 9.93
C PRO A 4 44.10 25.82 9.93
N ASP A 5 42.95 26.40 9.57
CA ASP A 5 41.64 25.76 9.34
C ASP A 5 41.70 24.32 8.82
N GLU A 6 41.19 23.39 9.63
CA GLU A 6 40.81 22.05 9.19
C GLU A 6 39.29 21.92 9.38
N GLU A 7 38.53 22.44 8.42
CA GLU A 7 37.18 21.91 8.18
C GLU A 7 37.37 20.51 7.59
N PRO A 8 36.94 19.42 8.26
CA PRO A 8 37.02 18.10 7.68
C PRO A 8 35.87 17.99 6.67
N THR A 9 36.11 18.55 5.48
CA THR A 9 35.36 18.18 4.30
C THR A 9 35.72 16.74 3.93
N LYS A 10 34.67 15.92 3.85
CA LYS A 10 34.57 14.60 3.19
C LYS A 10 35.09 13.37 3.94
N THR A 11 34.10 12.62 4.42
CA THR A 11 33.95 11.19 4.08
C THR A 11 32.48 10.89 3.80
N PRO A 12 32.03 10.81 2.53
CA PRO A 12 30.75 10.21 2.18
C PRO A 12 31.00 8.74 1.80
N THR A 13 31.33 7.88 2.75
CA THR A 13 31.57 6.46 2.48
C THR A 13 31.28 5.64 3.73
N THR A 14 30.39 4.65 3.60
CA THR A 14 29.61 3.99 4.66
C THR A 14 28.42 4.88 5.01
N ASP A 15 27.27 4.76 4.35
CA ASP A 15 26.44 3.55 4.40
C ASP A 15 25.63 3.28 3.12
N LYS A 16 26.29 2.74 2.08
CA LYS A 16 25.52 2.11 0.99
C LYS A 16 24.72 0.90 1.50
N HIS A 17 25.23 0.22 2.52
CA HIS A 17 24.61 -0.97 3.09
C HIS A 17 23.39 -0.64 3.97
N GLU A 18 23.42 0.45 4.74
CA GLU A 18 22.29 0.94 5.53
C GLU A 18 21.22 1.59 4.63
N ALA A 19 21.63 2.39 3.63
CA ALA A 19 20.70 2.95 2.64
C ALA A 19 19.98 1.90 1.79
N GLU A 20 20.62 0.76 1.48
CA GLU A 20 19.98 -0.35 0.77
C GLU A 20 18.99 -1.12 1.65
N GLN A 21 19.23 -1.21 2.97
CA GLN A 21 18.29 -1.81 3.92
C GLN A 21 17.10 -0.90 4.20
N GLU A 22 17.33 0.40 4.39
CA GLU A 22 16.30 1.43 4.49
C GLU A 22 15.46 1.53 3.22
N GLY A 23 16.11 1.49 2.04
CA GLY A 23 15.44 1.52 0.74
C GLY A 23 14.58 0.28 0.46
N LYS A 24 15.03 -0.92 0.90
CA LYS A 24 14.21 -2.14 0.80
C LYS A 24 12.99 -2.10 1.71
N TRP A 25 13.13 -1.51 2.90
CA TRP A 25 12.04 -1.39 3.86
C TRP A 25 11.03 -0.31 3.43
N MET A 26 11.50 0.86 2.96
CA MET A 26 10.67 1.88 2.31
C MET A 26 9.97 1.35 1.06
N GLY A 27 10.69 0.64 0.18
CA GLY A 27 10.14 0.08 -1.05
C GLY A 27 9.05 -0.97 -0.79
N ARG A 28 9.21 -1.81 0.23
CA ARG A 28 8.20 -2.82 0.61
C ARG A 28 6.94 -2.19 1.18
N ASN A 29 7.07 -1.10 1.96
CA ASN A 29 5.92 -0.33 2.44
C ASN A 29 5.21 0.45 1.31
N TRP A 30 5.96 1.01 0.35
CA TRP A 30 5.38 1.70 -0.80
C TRP A 30 4.62 0.75 -1.74
N LEU A 31 5.12 -0.47 -1.91
CA LEU A 31 4.46 -1.50 -2.71
C LEU A 31 3.08 -1.88 -2.14
N GLY A 32 2.97 -1.95 -0.81
CA GLY A 32 1.70 -2.20 -0.13
C GLY A 32 0.68 -1.10 -0.39
N ILE A 33 1.09 0.17 -0.27
CA ILE A 33 0.23 1.32 -0.55
C ILE A 33 -0.20 1.32 -2.03
N ALA A 34 0.74 1.15 -2.96
CA ALA A 34 0.45 1.12 -4.39
C ALA A 34 -0.51 -0.02 -4.76
N ALA A 35 -0.29 -1.23 -4.22
CA ALA A 35 -1.15 -2.38 -4.46
C ALA A 35 -2.57 -2.15 -3.94
N VAL A 36 -2.72 -1.59 -2.74
CA VAL A 36 -4.02 -1.24 -2.16
C VAL A 36 -4.73 -0.20 -3.00
N SER A 37 -4.04 0.87 -3.44
CA SER A 37 -4.61 1.91 -4.30
C SER A 37 -5.08 1.37 -5.66
N ILE A 38 -4.27 0.54 -6.31
CA ILE A 38 -4.62 -0.09 -7.59
C ILE A 38 -5.85 -0.99 -7.40
N LEU A 39 -5.87 -1.82 -6.36
CA LEU A 39 -7.02 -2.66 -6.04
C LEU A 39 -8.28 -1.82 -5.74
N GLY A 40 -8.14 -0.71 -5.03
CA GLY A 40 -9.26 0.19 -4.75
C GLY A 40 -9.88 0.79 -6.02
N LEU A 41 -9.04 1.29 -6.94
CA LEU A 41 -9.50 1.79 -8.23
C LEU A 41 -10.14 0.69 -9.08
N PHE A 42 -9.58 -0.53 -9.03
CA PHE A 42 -10.13 -1.67 -9.73
C PHE A 42 -11.51 -2.07 -9.18
N LEU A 43 -11.67 -2.12 -7.86
CA LEU A 43 -12.97 -2.37 -7.22
C LEU A 43 -13.99 -1.27 -7.58
N LEU A 44 -13.58 0.00 -7.60
CA LEU A 44 -14.44 1.09 -8.03
C LEU A 44 -14.91 0.89 -9.48
N ALA A 45 -14.00 0.58 -10.39
CA ALA A 45 -14.32 0.34 -11.80
C ALA A 45 -15.29 -0.85 -11.95
N LEU A 46 -15.05 -1.94 -11.23
CA LEU A 46 -15.97 -3.09 -11.20
C LEU A 46 -17.35 -2.71 -10.66
N GLY A 47 -17.41 -1.93 -9.57
CA GLY A 47 -18.67 -1.43 -9.02
C GLY A 47 -19.46 -0.58 -10.02
N MET A 48 -18.78 0.28 -10.77
CA MET A 48 -19.42 1.09 -11.83
C MET A 48 -19.89 0.23 -13.01
N LEU A 49 -19.11 -0.78 -13.42
CA LEU A 49 -19.49 -1.72 -14.48
C LEU A 49 -20.68 -2.59 -14.06
N GLN A 50 -20.73 -3.02 -12.80
CA GLN A 50 -21.87 -3.75 -12.24
C GLN A 50 -23.10 -2.85 -12.12
N ALA A 51 -22.94 -1.61 -11.65
CA ALA A 51 -24.04 -0.64 -11.53
C ALA A 51 -24.66 -0.25 -12.88
N SER A 52 -23.85 -0.22 -13.95
CA SER A 52 -24.33 0.02 -15.32
C SER A 52 -24.92 -1.23 -15.98
N GLY A 53 -24.83 -2.40 -15.35
CA GLY A 53 -25.30 -3.67 -15.91
C GLY A 53 -24.43 -4.21 -17.05
N LEU A 54 -23.22 -3.66 -17.24
CA LEU A 54 -22.27 -4.09 -18.26
C LEU A 54 -21.59 -5.41 -17.90
N VAL A 55 -21.40 -5.66 -16.60
CA VAL A 55 -20.72 -6.87 -16.11
C VAL A 55 -21.46 -7.43 -14.92
N ASP A 56 -21.60 -8.75 -14.91
CA ASP A 56 -22.28 -9.49 -13.85
C ASP A 56 -21.28 -10.42 -13.14
N VAL A 57 -20.32 -9.81 -12.42
CA VAL A 57 -19.14 -10.50 -11.85
C VAL A 57 -19.53 -11.62 -10.88
N PHE A 58 -20.63 -11.43 -10.15
CA PHE A 58 -21.11 -12.36 -9.13
C PHE A 58 -22.32 -13.18 -9.58
N ALA A 59 -22.72 -13.14 -10.86
CA ALA A 59 -23.82 -13.95 -11.39
C ALA A 59 -23.74 -15.46 -11.06
N PRO A 60 -22.54 -16.11 -10.98
CA PRO A 60 -22.46 -17.54 -10.64
C PRO A 60 -22.77 -17.86 -9.18
N ILE A 61 -22.69 -16.87 -8.29
CA ILE A 61 -22.75 -17.05 -6.82
C ILE A 61 -23.90 -16.26 -6.19
N ALA A 62 -24.50 -15.34 -6.93
CA ALA A 62 -25.60 -14.49 -6.49
C ALA A 62 -26.60 -14.32 -7.64
N GLU A 63 -27.76 -14.94 -7.48
CA GLU A 63 -28.83 -14.98 -8.49
C GLU A 63 -29.64 -13.67 -8.54
N THR A 64 -29.57 -12.87 -7.47
CA THR A 64 -30.31 -11.60 -7.35
C THR A 64 -29.37 -10.41 -7.29
N GLN A 65 -29.79 -9.27 -7.86
CA GLN A 65 -29.02 -8.02 -7.84
C GLN A 65 -28.65 -7.59 -6.41
N THR A 66 -29.56 -7.77 -5.45
CA THR A 66 -29.28 -7.45 -4.03
C THR A 66 -28.20 -8.35 -3.44
N GLN A 67 -28.19 -9.64 -3.77
CA GLN A 67 -27.14 -10.57 -3.32
C GLN A 67 -25.79 -10.25 -3.97
N GLN A 68 -25.76 -9.81 -5.23
CA GLN A 68 -24.53 -9.41 -5.90
C GLN A 68 -23.91 -8.16 -5.26
N TRP A 69 -24.74 -7.18 -4.89
CA TRP A 69 -24.30 -6.02 -4.12
C TRP A 69 -23.84 -6.38 -2.71
N ALA A 70 -24.50 -7.35 -2.07
CA ALA A 70 -24.04 -7.86 -0.78
C ALA A 70 -22.67 -8.55 -0.89
N ALA A 71 -22.47 -9.40 -1.90
CA ALA A 71 -21.19 -10.06 -2.16
C ALA A 71 -20.07 -9.05 -2.48
N PHE A 72 -20.37 -8.05 -3.32
CA PHE A 72 -19.45 -6.95 -3.60
C PHE A 72 -19.13 -6.14 -2.33
N GLY A 73 -20.12 -5.86 -1.48
CA GLY A 73 -19.92 -5.20 -0.19
C GLY A 73 -18.97 -5.98 0.73
N VAL A 74 -19.13 -7.30 0.82
CA VAL A 74 -18.21 -8.17 1.57
C VAL A 74 -16.79 -8.09 1.01
N LEU A 75 -16.62 -8.12 -0.31
CA LEU A 75 -15.31 -7.97 -0.96
C LEU A 75 -14.65 -6.62 -0.62
N VAL A 76 -15.42 -5.53 -0.66
CA VAL A 76 -14.93 -4.20 -0.28
C VAL A 76 -14.51 -4.15 1.18
N LEU A 77 -15.29 -4.77 2.08
CA LEU A 77 -14.92 -4.84 3.51
C LEU A 77 -13.63 -5.63 3.74
N ILE A 78 -13.42 -6.74 3.04
CA ILE A 78 -12.17 -7.50 3.07
C ILE A 78 -11.02 -6.62 2.60
N TRP A 79 -11.19 -5.90 1.49
CA TRP A 79 -10.16 -5.00 0.97
C TRP A 79 -9.84 -3.86 1.95
N ILE A 80 -10.84 -3.25 2.60
CA ILE A 80 -10.63 -2.22 3.64
C ILE A 80 -9.85 -2.82 4.83
N GLY A 81 -10.20 -4.04 5.25
CA GLY A 81 -9.47 -4.76 6.31
C GLY A 81 -7.99 -4.98 5.95
N LEU A 82 -7.72 -5.40 4.72
CA LEU A 82 -6.35 -5.56 4.20
C LEU A 82 -5.61 -4.23 4.09
N ALA A 83 -6.28 -3.17 3.63
CA ALA A 83 -5.74 -1.82 3.56
C ALA A 83 -5.37 -1.27 4.95
N GLY A 84 -6.28 -1.40 5.91
CA GLY A 84 -6.06 -0.99 7.30
C GLY A 84 -4.95 -1.80 7.97
N TRP A 85 -4.90 -3.11 7.75
CA TRP A 85 -3.81 -3.96 8.24
C TRP A 85 -2.46 -3.59 7.62
N SER A 86 -2.44 -3.31 6.30
CA SER A 86 -1.24 -2.83 5.61
C SER A 86 -0.70 -1.54 6.23
N TRP A 87 -1.56 -0.65 6.73
CA TRP A 87 -1.14 0.58 7.41
C TRP A 87 -0.74 0.35 8.87
N SER A 88 -1.38 -0.56 9.60
CA SER A 88 -1.00 -0.90 10.97
C SER A 88 0.40 -1.53 11.07
N GLY A 89 0.83 -2.26 10.03
CA GLY A 89 2.20 -2.76 9.93
C GLY A 89 3.24 -1.65 9.76
N ILE A 90 2.84 -0.52 9.17
CA ILE A 90 3.70 0.66 8.99
C ILE A 90 3.79 1.45 10.31
N THR A 91 2.66 1.69 10.99
CA THR A 91 2.65 2.51 12.22
C THR A 91 3.33 1.84 13.42
N ASN A 92 3.25 0.52 13.56
CA ASN A 92 3.91 -0.21 14.66
C ASN A 92 5.43 -0.32 14.52
N SER A 93 5.99 -0.03 13.34
CA SER A 93 7.46 -0.02 13.15
C SER A 93 8.13 1.29 13.53
N ASN A 94 7.35 2.34 13.78
CA ASN A 94 7.84 3.68 14.15
C ASN A 94 8.00 3.85 15.68
N TRP A 95 8.05 2.77 16.46
CA TRP A 95 8.08 2.82 17.94
C TRP A 95 9.27 2.08 18.58
N ASP A 96 10.39 1.95 17.86
CA ASP A 96 11.69 1.53 18.42
C ASP A 96 12.77 2.59 18.11
N GLY A 97 12.50 3.85 18.47
CA GLY A 97 13.46 4.97 18.39
C GLY A 97 13.15 6.07 19.38
#